data_AF-A0A2D6RVB0-F1
#
_entry.id   AF-A0A2D6RVB0-F1
#
_cell.length_a   1.000
_cell.length_b   1.000
_cell.length_c   1.000
_cell.angle_alpha   90.00
_cell.angle_beta   90.00
_cell.angle_gamma   90.00
#
_symmetry.space_group_name_H-M   'P 1'
#
loop_
_entity.id
_entity.type
_entity.pdbx_description
1 polymer ?
#
loop_
_entity_poly.entity_id
_entity_poly.type
_entity_poly.pdbx_seq_one_letter_code
_entity_poly.pdbx_strand_id
1 'polypeptide(L)'
;MNYQVALQFEDGVTRIIECAPGEKLSDAAYRQQVNIPLDCRDGACGTCRGHCESGVYDMPESSYIEDALTPEEAVQGYVLACQMKPKSNCVVQVPASSAVCKAAAGQFKTRIKSVNMLSPSTIEFTLDLEGNKPLDFLPGQYAKVNIPGTSLSRAYSFSSVSGTNRASFVVRNVPQGKMSEYLTAQAKPSDEVLFEAPFGSFYLRPISRPTLFLAGGTGIAPFLSMLGTLTPETLTHPLLLVYGVTRDEDLVGLEALEEAAHRLPMFDFKFCILDTQRDDVLKGYVTQHVDQNWLNGNEYDTYLCGPVAMVDAVRKWQEESALGCKNFYFEKFSASSEV
;
A
#
# COMPACT_ATOMS: atom_id res chain seq x y z
N MET A 1 -3.51 -24.72 27.59
CA MET A 1 -2.62 -23.66 28.09
C MET A 1 -2.52 -22.62 26.99
N ASN A 2 -2.73 -21.34 27.29
CA ASN A 2 -2.63 -20.27 26.29
C ASN A 2 -1.15 -19.97 26.00
N TYR A 3 -0.88 -19.46 24.82
CA TYR A 3 0.45 -19.00 24.41
C TYR A 3 0.56 -17.49 24.57
N GLN A 4 1.70 -17.02 25.05
CA GLN A 4 2.01 -15.58 25.08
C GLN A 4 2.72 -15.18 23.80
N VAL A 5 2.17 -14.20 23.09
CA VAL A 5 2.81 -13.63 21.90
C VAL A 5 3.20 -12.19 22.17
N ALA A 6 4.50 -11.90 22.08
CA ALA A 6 5.01 -10.54 22.14
C ALA A 6 4.96 -9.91 20.74
N LEU A 7 4.11 -8.91 20.56
CA LEU A 7 4.02 -8.09 19.36
C LEU A 7 4.97 -6.89 19.51
N GLN A 8 6.03 -6.86 18.72
CA GLN A 8 6.98 -5.75 18.65
C GLN A 8 6.58 -4.80 17.51
N PHE A 9 6.43 -3.52 17.82
CA PHE A 9 6.02 -2.48 16.88
C PHE A 9 7.21 -1.59 16.48
N GLU A 10 7.09 -0.88 15.36
CA GLU A 10 8.15 -0.02 14.81
C GLU A 10 8.53 1.15 15.73
N ASP A 11 7.63 1.57 16.62
CA ASP A 11 7.88 2.61 17.63
C ASP A 11 8.60 2.07 18.88
N GLY A 12 9.13 0.84 18.82
CA GLY A 12 9.85 0.17 19.91
C GLY A 12 8.96 -0.33 21.04
N VAL A 13 7.64 -0.14 20.94
CA VAL A 13 6.68 -0.65 21.93
C VAL A 13 6.52 -2.15 21.73
N THR A 14 6.41 -2.89 22.85
CA THR A 14 6.03 -4.30 22.84
C THR A 14 4.71 -4.48 23.57
N ARG A 15 3.78 -5.24 22.97
CA ARG A 15 2.54 -5.67 23.64
C ARG A 15 2.51 -7.18 23.73
N ILE A 16 2.20 -7.71 24.91
CA ILE A 16 2.01 -9.14 25.11
C ILE A 16 0.51 -9.42 24.99
N ILE A 17 0.15 -10.35 24.12
CA ILE A 17 -1.22 -10.83 23.97
C ILE A 17 -1.30 -12.32 24.28
N GLU A 18 -2.46 -12.77 24.75
CA GLU A 18 -2.74 -14.20 24.91
C GLU A 18 -3.41 -14.78 23.67
N CYS A 19 -2.86 -15.86 23.14
CA CYS A 19 -3.39 -16.61 22.01
C CYS A 19 -3.81 -18.03 22.48
N ALA A 20 -5.08 -18.39 22.27
CA ALA A 20 -5.57 -19.72 22.61
C ALA A 20 -5.03 -20.77 21.62
N PRO A 21 -4.88 -22.05 22.03
CA PRO A 21 -4.49 -23.09 21.10
C PRO A 21 -5.40 -23.19 19.87
N GLY A 22 -4.82 -23.03 18.68
CA GLY A 22 -5.56 -23.07 17.41
C GLY A 22 -6.18 -21.74 16.97
N GLU A 23 -6.12 -20.69 17.80
CA GLU A 23 -6.51 -19.32 17.44
C GLU A 23 -5.48 -18.70 16.48
N LYS A 24 -5.96 -17.94 15.50
CA LYS A 24 -5.10 -17.17 14.59
C LYS A 24 -4.52 -15.96 15.32
N LEU A 25 -3.28 -15.59 15.03
CA LEU A 25 -2.62 -14.45 15.65
C LEU A 25 -3.44 -13.15 15.50
N SER A 26 -4.00 -12.91 14.32
CA SER A 26 -4.85 -11.75 14.06
C SER A 26 -6.09 -11.72 14.95
N ASP A 27 -6.74 -12.85 15.16
CA ASP A 27 -7.97 -12.94 15.94
C ASP A 27 -7.67 -12.67 17.43
N ALA A 28 -6.57 -13.24 17.93
CA ALA A 28 -6.09 -12.98 19.28
C ALA A 28 -5.76 -11.50 19.50
N ALA A 29 -5.10 -10.86 18.53
CA ALA A 29 -4.73 -9.44 18.59
C ALA A 29 -5.98 -8.54 18.59
N TYR A 30 -6.90 -8.75 17.65
CA TYR A 30 -8.14 -7.96 17.54
C TYR A 30 -9.07 -8.15 18.74
N ARG A 31 -9.19 -9.38 19.26
CA ARG A 31 -9.94 -9.67 20.50
C ARG A 31 -9.43 -8.86 21.70
N GLN A 32 -8.14 -8.55 21.70
CA GLN A 32 -7.46 -7.76 22.74
C GLN A 32 -7.26 -6.29 22.35
N GLN A 33 -8.01 -5.81 21.34
CA GLN A 33 -8.00 -4.41 20.88
C GLN A 33 -6.60 -3.95 20.43
N VAL A 34 -5.84 -4.86 19.82
CA VAL A 34 -4.59 -4.59 19.12
C VAL A 34 -4.86 -4.80 17.63
N ASN A 35 -5.25 -3.73 16.94
CA ASN A 35 -5.63 -3.73 15.54
C ASN A 35 -4.38 -3.74 14.64
N ILE A 36 -3.60 -4.82 14.70
CA ILE A 36 -2.46 -5.01 13.80
C ILE A 36 -2.94 -4.95 12.34
N PRO A 37 -2.06 -4.59 11.37
CA PRO A 37 -2.43 -4.59 9.96
C PRO A 37 -3.14 -5.88 9.55
N LEU A 38 -4.36 -5.75 9.03
CA LEU A 38 -5.20 -6.88 8.63
C LEU A 38 -6.25 -6.39 7.64
N ASP A 39 -6.53 -7.22 6.64
CA ASP A 39 -7.58 -6.95 5.66
C ASP A 39 -8.43 -8.20 5.35
N CYS A 40 -8.05 -9.01 4.36
CA CYS A 40 -8.92 -10.08 3.83
C CYS A 40 -9.19 -11.24 4.80
N ARG A 41 -8.33 -11.45 5.81
CA ARG A 41 -8.34 -12.59 6.76
C ARG A 41 -8.19 -13.99 6.15
N ASP A 42 -8.08 -14.09 4.84
CA ASP A 42 -8.05 -15.34 4.07
C ASP A 42 -6.70 -15.63 3.39
N GLY A 43 -5.66 -14.88 3.74
CA GLY A 43 -4.31 -15.14 3.23
C GLY A 43 -4.10 -14.75 1.76
N ALA A 44 -4.87 -13.79 1.25
CA ALA A 44 -4.82 -13.34 -0.14
C ALA A 44 -4.14 -11.96 -0.33
N CYS A 45 -4.34 -11.02 0.61
CA CYS A 45 -3.92 -9.63 0.43
C CYS A 45 -2.48 -9.32 0.88
N GLY A 46 -1.86 -10.15 1.71
CA GLY A 46 -0.55 -9.85 2.33
C GLY A 46 -0.53 -8.72 3.39
N THR A 47 -1.59 -7.93 3.59
CA THR A 47 -1.60 -6.80 4.54
C THR A 47 -1.23 -7.19 5.99
N CYS A 48 -1.53 -8.42 6.40
CA CYS A 48 -1.20 -8.91 7.75
C CYS A 48 0.19 -9.54 7.89
N ARG A 49 1.09 -9.24 6.95
CA ARG A 49 2.47 -9.72 6.96
C ARG A 49 3.21 -9.19 8.20
N GLY A 50 3.95 -10.07 8.85
CA GLY A 50 4.86 -9.76 9.96
C GLY A 50 6.05 -10.71 9.93
N HIS A 51 6.96 -10.60 10.89
CA HIS A 51 8.13 -11.47 11.00
C HIS A 51 8.17 -12.15 12.37
N CYS A 52 8.26 -13.48 12.38
CA CYS A 52 8.34 -14.25 13.62
C CYS A 52 9.81 -14.44 14.00
N GLU A 53 10.29 -13.66 14.99
CA GLU A 53 11.68 -13.73 15.47
C GLU A 53 11.96 -15.03 16.24
N SER A 54 10.97 -15.52 16.99
CA SER A 54 11.11 -16.73 17.79
C SER A 54 9.77 -17.38 18.11
N GLY A 55 9.82 -18.68 18.41
CA GLY A 55 8.66 -19.51 18.72
C GLY A 55 8.28 -20.47 17.60
N VAL A 56 7.34 -21.36 17.89
CA VAL A 56 6.82 -22.38 16.98
C VAL A 56 5.39 -22.04 16.63
N TYR A 57 5.01 -22.18 15.36
CA TYR A 57 3.68 -21.90 14.86
C TYR A 57 3.29 -22.86 13.73
N ASP A 58 1.99 -23.04 13.53
CA ASP A 58 1.43 -23.64 12.31
C ASP A 58 0.98 -22.52 11.37
N MET A 59 1.37 -22.60 10.10
CA MET A 59 0.85 -21.77 9.03
C MET A 59 0.92 -22.58 7.72
N PRO A 60 -0.07 -23.46 7.45
CA PRO A 60 -0.02 -24.35 6.29
C PRO A 60 0.06 -23.56 4.98
N GLU A 61 0.91 -23.95 4.05
CA GLU A 61 1.03 -23.30 2.73
C GLU A 61 -0.32 -23.28 1.97
N SER A 62 -1.17 -24.29 2.19
CA SER A 62 -2.52 -24.35 1.62
C SER A 62 -3.50 -23.30 2.19
N SER A 63 -3.10 -22.52 3.19
CA SER A 63 -3.94 -21.50 3.84
C SER A 63 -3.75 -20.08 3.28
N TYR A 64 -2.85 -19.89 2.32
CA TYR A 64 -2.60 -18.61 1.67
C TYR A 64 -2.15 -18.81 0.22
N ILE A 65 -2.10 -17.72 -0.55
CA ILE A 65 -1.59 -17.71 -1.93
C ILE A 65 -0.26 -16.97 -2.02
N GLU A 66 0.53 -17.27 -3.05
CA GLU A 66 1.85 -16.67 -3.25
C GLU A 66 1.83 -15.14 -3.41
N ASP A 67 0.71 -14.57 -3.87
CA ASP A 67 0.52 -13.10 -3.92
C ASP A 67 0.68 -12.48 -2.53
N ALA A 68 0.24 -13.18 -1.47
CA ALA A 68 0.26 -12.70 -0.08
C ALA A 68 1.59 -12.96 0.63
N LEU A 69 2.18 -14.14 0.43
CA LEU A 69 3.44 -14.56 1.05
C LEU A 69 4.09 -15.65 0.19
N THR A 70 5.32 -15.45 -0.28
CA THR A 70 6.01 -16.46 -1.09
C THR A 70 6.61 -17.57 -0.23
N PRO A 71 6.91 -18.76 -0.80
CA PRO A 71 7.59 -19.83 -0.07
C PRO A 71 8.94 -19.40 0.52
N GLU A 72 9.70 -18.58 -0.19
CA GLU A 72 11.00 -18.06 0.25
C GLU A 72 10.85 -17.15 1.49
N GLU A 73 9.83 -16.29 1.50
CA GLU A 73 9.51 -15.44 2.65
C GLU A 73 9.11 -16.27 3.86
N ALA A 74 8.29 -17.31 3.66
CA ALA A 74 7.88 -18.20 4.74
C ALA A 74 9.10 -18.91 5.38
N VAL A 75 10.08 -19.34 4.58
CA VAL A 75 11.34 -19.92 5.08
C VAL A 75 12.19 -18.89 5.85
N GLN A 76 12.14 -17.61 5.47
CA GLN A 76 12.84 -16.52 6.17
C GLN A 76 12.15 -16.10 7.49
N GLY A 77 11.04 -16.73 7.87
CA GLY A 77 10.29 -16.46 9.10
C GLY A 77 9.24 -15.35 8.96
N TYR A 78 8.93 -14.90 7.74
CA TYR A 78 7.77 -14.05 7.53
C TYR A 78 6.48 -14.87 7.68
N VAL A 79 5.46 -14.22 8.23
CA VAL A 79 4.18 -14.84 8.57
C VAL A 79 3.02 -13.96 8.14
N LEU A 80 1.87 -14.57 7.86
CA LEU A 80 0.59 -13.88 7.74
C LEU A 80 -0.15 -14.03 9.06
N ALA A 81 -0.36 -12.95 9.81
CA ALA A 81 -1.03 -13.02 11.12
C ALA A 81 -2.45 -13.63 11.02
N CYS A 82 -3.10 -13.50 9.87
CA CYS A 82 -4.41 -14.12 9.62
C CYS A 82 -4.37 -15.63 9.36
N GLN A 83 -3.20 -16.24 9.19
CA GLN A 83 -3.06 -17.70 9.01
C GLN A 83 -2.18 -18.34 10.08
N MET A 84 -1.27 -17.59 10.69
CA MET A 84 -0.39 -18.04 11.76
C MET A 84 -1.18 -18.46 13.01
N LYS A 85 -0.94 -19.69 13.47
CA LYS A 85 -1.47 -20.24 14.73
C LYS A 85 -0.30 -20.63 15.65
N PRO A 86 -0.02 -19.85 16.71
CA PRO A 86 1.05 -20.16 17.65
C PRO A 86 0.93 -21.57 18.27
N LYS A 87 2.07 -22.23 18.48
CA LYS A 87 2.24 -23.52 19.18
C LYS A 87 3.16 -23.45 20.40
N SER A 88 3.82 -22.31 20.57
CA SER A 88 4.56 -21.93 21.77
C SER A 88 4.37 -20.44 22.03
N ASN A 89 5.02 -19.91 23.05
CA ASN A 89 5.22 -18.47 23.12
C ASN A 89 6.01 -18.01 21.89
N CYS A 90 5.64 -16.86 21.33
CA CYS A 90 6.23 -16.31 20.11
C CYS A 90 6.60 -14.84 20.29
N VAL A 91 7.55 -14.38 19.47
CA VAL A 91 7.85 -12.96 19.30
C VAL A 91 7.65 -12.62 17.83
N VAL A 92 6.77 -11.66 17.56
CA VAL A 92 6.39 -11.27 16.19
C VAL A 92 6.56 -9.77 16.01
N GLN A 93 7.35 -9.38 15.03
CA GLN A 93 7.46 -8.00 14.56
C GLN A 93 6.25 -7.64 13.68
N VAL A 94 5.63 -6.51 13.99
CA VAL A 94 4.48 -5.95 13.27
C VAL A 94 4.95 -4.71 12.51
N PRO A 95 4.75 -4.63 11.18
CA PRO A 95 5.20 -3.50 10.36
C PRO A 95 4.25 -2.29 10.48
N ALA A 96 4.03 -1.85 11.71
CA ALA A 96 3.25 -0.68 12.07
C ALA A 96 3.69 -0.18 13.46
N SER A 97 3.40 1.08 13.78
CA SER A 97 3.56 1.57 15.15
C SER A 97 2.39 1.13 16.04
N SER A 98 2.64 1.08 17.35
CA SER A 98 1.59 0.73 18.32
C SER A 98 0.46 1.75 18.35
N ALA A 99 0.72 3.01 17.98
CA ALA A 99 -0.28 4.08 17.86
C ALA A 99 -1.26 3.81 16.70
N VAL A 100 -0.75 3.35 15.56
CA VAL A 100 -1.57 2.98 14.40
C VAL A 100 -2.47 1.79 14.73
N CYS A 101 -1.93 0.81 15.47
CA CYS A 101 -2.69 -0.38 15.87
C CYS A 101 -3.76 -0.13 16.96
N LYS A 102 -3.95 1.13 17.39
CA LYS A 102 -5.10 1.54 18.21
C LYS A 102 -6.23 2.17 17.39
N ALA A 103 -5.92 2.68 16.19
CA ALA A 103 -6.94 3.23 15.31
C ALA A 103 -7.79 2.08 14.75
N ALA A 104 -9.11 2.28 14.67
CA ALA A 104 -10.02 1.34 14.05
C ALA A 104 -10.52 1.93 12.73
N ALA A 105 -10.64 1.09 11.71
CA ALA A 105 -11.33 1.49 10.48
C ALA A 105 -12.79 1.83 10.79
N GLY A 106 -13.29 2.88 10.16
CA GLY A 106 -14.67 3.32 10.22
C GLY A 106 -15.34 3.26 8.85
N GLN A 107 -16.68 3.23 8.85
CA GLN A 107 -17.48 3.37 7.65
C GLN A 107 -17.79 4.84 7.39
N PHE A 108 -17.64 5.27 6.14
CA PHE A 108 -17.87 6.63 5.68
C PHE A 108 -18.97 6.64 4.62
N LYS A 109 -19.92 7.55 4.79
CA LYS A 109 -20.89 7.91 3.76
C LYS A 109 -20.31 9.03 2.92
N THR A 110 -20.31 8.86 1.61
CA THR A 110 -19.73 9.85 0.69
C THR A 110 -20.59 10.02 -0.55
N ARG A 111 -20.29 11.08 -1.30
CA ARG A 111 -20.91 11.33 -2.61
C ARG A 111 -19.86 11.52 -3.68
N ILE A 112 -20.13 11.01 -4.87
CA ILE A 112 -19.28 11.28 -6.04
C ILE A 112 -19.23 12.78 -6.29
N LYS A 113 -18.02 13.34 -6.24
CA LYS A 113 -17.74 14.70 -6.63
C LYS A 113 -17.45 14.78 -8.13
N SER A 114 -16.56 13.91 -8.60
CA SER A 114 -16.14 13.84 -10.00
C SER A 114 -15.66 12.44 -10.35
N VAL A 115 -15.81 12.08 -11.62
CA VAL A 115 -15.16 10.93 -12.26
C VAL A 115 -14.57 11.42 -13.57
N ASN A 116 -13.25 11.32 -13.71
CA ASN A 116 -12.48 11.84 -14.82
C ASN A 116 -11.73 10.68 -15.48
N MET A 117 -11.91 10.51 -16.80
CA MET A 117 -11.02 9.65 -17.59
C MET A 117 -9.72 10.41 -17.82
N LEU A 118 -8.67 10.08 -17.06
CA LEU A 118 -7.34 10.67 -17.27
C LEU A 118 -6.72 10.14 -18.58
N SER A 119 -7.05 8.90 -18.92
CA SER A 119 -6.72 8.26 -20.18
C SER A 119 -7.68 7.09 -20.45
N PRO A 120 -7.63 6.41 -21.62
CA PRO A 120 -8.43 5.22 -21.87
C PRO A 120 -8.24 4.11 -20.82
N SER A 121 -7.05 4.06 -20.20
CA SER A 121 -6.67 3.01 -19.25
C SER A 121 -6.76 3.44 -17.79
N THR A 122 -7.01 4.71 -17.48
CA THR A 122 -6.90 5.24 -16.11
C THR A 122 -8.02 6.22 -15.77
N ILE A 123 -8.64 5.99 -14.62
CA ILE A 123 -9.76 6.78 -14.08
C ILE A 123 -9.27 7.47 -12.81
N GLU A 124 -9.57 8.74 -12.66
CA GLU A 124 -9.58 9.42 -11.38
C GLU A 124 -11.03 9.59 -10.91
N PHE A 125 -11.32 9.28 -9.66
CA PHE A 125 -12.59 9.69 -9.06
C PHE A 125 -12.37 10.28 -7.69
N THR A 126 -13.26 11.21 -7.34
CA THR A 126 -13.22 11.94 -6.08
C THR A 126 -14.56 11.82 -5.37
N LEU A 127 -14.50 11.58 -4.08
CA LEU A 127 -15.64 11.47 -3.18
C LEU A 127 -15.58 12.60 -2.15
N ASP A 128 -16.67 13.34 -1.99
CA ASP A 128 -16.84 14.27 -0.86
C ASP A 128 -17.47 13.49 0.31
N LEU A 129 -16.87 13.61 1.51
CA LEU A 129 -17.37 12.94 2.72
C LEU A 129 -18.62 13.66 3.25
N GLU A 130 -19.62 12.88 3.68
CA GLU A 130 -20.77 13.43 4.37
C GLU A 130 -20.46 13.66 5.86
N GLY A 131 -20.79 14.85 6.35
CA GLY A 131 -20.59 15.25 7.75
C GLY A 131 -19.38 16.18 7.97
N ASN A 132 -19.20 16.62 9.22
CA ASN A 132 -18.18 17.61 9.59
C ASN A 132 -16.90 16.99 10.19
N LYS A 133 -16.58 15.73 9.87
CA LYS A 133 -15.35 15.08 10.35
C LYS A 133 -14.39 14.83 9.18
N PRO A 134 -13.13 15.27 9.29
CA PRO A 134 -12.11 14.97 8.28
C PRO A 134 -11.79 13.47 8.27
N LEU A 135 -11.30 13.00 7.12
CA LEU A 135 -10.79 11.65 6.97
C LEU A 135 -9.32 11.60 7.38
N ASP A 136 -9.06 11.02 8.55
CA ASP A 136 -7.70 10.79 9.04
C ASP A 136 -7.21 9.40 8.59
N PHE A 137 -6.05 9.38 7.94
CA PHE A 137 -5.36 8.19 7.46
C PHE A 137 -3.86 8.51 7.28
N LEU A 138 -3.03 7.49 7.21
CA LEU A 138 -1.61 7.67 6.92
C LEU A 138 -1.37 7.64 5.41
N PRO A 139 -0.63 8.62 4.84
CA PRO A 139 -0.37 8.71 3.41
C PRO A 139 0.22 7.41 2.86
N GLY A 140 -0.51 6.76 1.94
CA GLY A 140 -0.22 5.42 1.41
C GLY A 140 -1.29 4.37 1.72
N GLN A 141 -2.11 4.59 2.76
CA GLN A 141 -3.23 3.71 3.10
C GLN A 141 -4.34 3.73 2.03
N TYR A 142 -5.25 2.77 2.13
CA TYR A 142 -6.35 2.59 1.20
C TYR A 142 -7.71 2.53 1.89
N ALA A 143 -8.77 2.68 1.08
CA ALA A 143 -10.15 2.44 1.46
C ALA A 143 -10.71 1.22 0.71
N LYS A 144 -11.67 0.53 1.33
CA LYS A 144 -12.55 -0.41 0.65
C LYS A 144 -13.78 0.32 0.16
N VAL A 145 -13.83 0.62 -1.14
CA VAL A 145 -14.93 1.36 -1.76
C VAL A 145 -15.98 0.36 -2.25
N ASN A 146 -17.21 0.49 -1.76
CA ASN A 146 -18.33 -0.35 -2.20
C ASN A 146 -18.69 -0.03 -3.64
N ILE A 147 -18.96 -1.07 -4.44
CA ILE A 147 -19.45 -0.92 -5.80
C ILE A 147 -20.98 -0.74 -5.74
N PRO A 148 -21.52 0.44 -6.10
CA PRO A 148 -22.95 0.69 -5.98
C PRO A 148 -23.79 -0.33 -6.75
N GLY A 149 -24.91 -0.74 -6.15
CA GLY A 149 -25.78 -1.79 -6.70
C GLY A 149 -25.30 -3.22 -6.46
N THR A 150 -24.21 -3.43 -5.71
CA THR A 150 -23.70 -4.77 -5.37
C THR A 150 -23.33 -4.87 -3.87
N SER A 151 -23.02 -6.08 -3.39
CA SER A 151 -22.43 -6.31 -2.06
C SER A 151 -20.90 -6.31 -2.07
N LEU A 152 -20.28 -6.00 -3.21
CA LEU A 152 -18.83 -6.09 -3.40
C LEU A 152 -18.15 -4.78 -3.07
N SER A 153 -16.88 -4.87 -2.67
CA SER A 153 -16.01 -3.71 -2.47
C SER A 153 -14.68 -3.89 -3.23
N ARG A 154 -13.96 -2.78 -3.43
CA ARG A 154 -12.62 -2.78 -4.02
C ARG A 154 -11.67 -1.91 -3.19
N ALA A 155 -10.47 -2.41 -2.97
CA ALA A 155 -9.41 -1.66 -2.31
C ALA A 155 -8.82 -0.62 -3.27
N TYR A 156 -8.82 0.65 -2.87
CA TYR A 156 -8.19 1.74 -3.61
C TYR A 156 -7.37 2.62 -2.68
N SER A 157 -6.08 2.76 -2.99
CA SER A 157 -5.18 3.65 -2.29
C SER A 157 -5.61 5.10 -2.47
N PHE A 158 -5.60 5.88 -1.39
CA PHE A 158 -5.86 7.31 -1.49
C PHE A 158 -4.77 7.98 -2.33
N SER A 159 -5.18 8.83 -3.29
CA SER A 159 -4.30 9.78 -3.98
C SER A 159 -4.39 11.19 -3.42
N SER A 160 -5.40 11.47 -2.59
CA SER A 160 -5.56 12.73 -1.86
C SER A 160 -4.74 12.77 -0.58
N VAL A 161 -4.60 13.95 0.02
CA VAL A 161 -4.01 14.14 1.35
C VAL A 161 -5.01 13.85 2.47
N SER A 162 -4.49 13.43 3.63
CA SER A 162 -5.29 13.20 4.84
C SER A 162 -5.73 14.50 5.52
N GLY A 163 -6.69 14.41 6.45
CA GLY A 163 -7.19 15.54 7.23
C GLY A 163 -8.20 16.41 6.48
N THR A 164 -8.71 15.95 5.33
CA THR A 164 -9.70 16.68 4.51
C THR A 164 -11.05 15.96 4.49
N ASN A 165 -12.08 16.64 4.01
CA ASN A 165 -13.41 16.05 3.76
C ASN A 165 -13.54 15.49 2.33
N ARG A 166 -12.42 15.13 1.70
CA ARG A 166 -12.38 14.64 0.32
C ARG A 166 -11.41 13.47 0.20
N ALA A 167 -11.83 12.44 -0.52
CA ALA A 167 -11.01 11.30 -0.88
C ALA A 167 -10.91 11.20 -2.41
N SER A 168 -9.70 11.19 -2.94
CA SER A 168 -9.44 10.97 -4.37
C SER A 168 -8.70 9.66 -4.57
N PHE A 169 -8.93 9.03 -5.72
CA PHE A 169 -8.34 7.75 -6.09
C PHE A 169 -7.94 7.77 -7.57
N VAL A 170 -6.81 7.14 -7.90
CA VAL A 170 -6.37 6.89 -9.28
C VAL A 170 -6.38 5.39 -9.50
N VAL A 171 -7.24 4.92 -10.43
CA VAL A 171 -7.54 3.50 -10.60
C VAL A 171 -7.45 3.07 -12.06
N ARG A 172 -7.07 1.81 -12.27
CA ARG A 172 -7.02 1.22 -13.61
C ARG A 172 -8.45 1.08 -14.13
N ASN A 173 -8.67 1.47 -15.39
CA ASN A 173 -9.86 1.10 -16.13
C ASN A 173 -9.72 -0.36 -16.59
N VAL A 174 -10.29 -1.29 -15.83
CA VAL A 174 -10.20 -2.72 -16.11
C VAL A 174 -11.37 -3.14 -16.99
N PRO A 175 -11.12 -3.70 -18.19
CA PRO A 175 -12.18 -4.24 -19.04
C PRO A 175 -13.01 -5.28 -18.28
N GLN A 176 -14.35 -5.16 -18.34
CA GLN A 176 -15.29 -6.03 -17.63
C GLN A 176 -15.19 -5.97 -16.09
N GLY A 177 -14.45 -4.99 -15.55
CA GLY A 177 -14.36 -4.76 -14.11
C GLY A 177 -15.61 -4.06 -13.59
N LYS A 178 -16.34 -4.68 -12.65
CA LYS A 178 -17.59 -4.14 -12.07
C LYS A 178 -17.48 -2.67 -11.62
N MET A 179 -16.39 -2.30 -10.92
CA MET A 179 -16.18 -0.91 -10.51
C MET A 179 -15.81 0.00 -11.70
N SER A 180 -14.97 -0.47 -12.62
CA SER A 180 -14.59 0.31 -13.81
C SER A 180 -15.80 0.59 -14.70
N GLU A 181 -16.69 -0.39 -14.90
CA GLU A 181 -17.96 -0.21 -15.61
C GLU A 181 -18.88 0.77 -14.88
N TYR A 182 -18.99 0.67 -13.55
CA TYR A 182 -19.75 1.64 -12.76
C TYR A 182 -19.21 3.06 -12.97
N LEU A 183 -17.91 3.27 -12.76
CA LEU A 183 -17.28 4.59 -12.87
C LEU A 183 -17.39 5.18 -14.28
N THR A 184 -17.23 4.36 -15.33
CA THR A 184 -17.18 4.87 -16.71
C THR A 184 -18.54 5.02 -17.37
N ALA A 185 -19.54 4.22 -16.98
CA ALA A 185 -20.83 4.18 -17.66
C ALA A 185 -22.03 4.63 -16.81
N GLN A 186 -21.93 4.59 -15.48
CA GLN A 186 -23.09 4.75 -14.59
C GLN A 186 -22.95 5.91 -13.61
N ALA A 187 -21.75 6.11 -13.06
CA ALA A 187 -21.46 7.06 -11.99
C ALA A 187 -21.79 8.50 -12.39
N LYS A 188 -22.47 9.21 -11.49
CA LYS A 188 -22.83 10.63 -11.64
C LYS A 188 -22.46 11.41 -10.38
N PRO A 189 -22.17 12.72 -10.52
CA PRO A 189 -22.03 13.58 -9.36
C PRO A 189 -23.23 13.46 -8.42
N SER A 190 -22.97 13.43 -7.12
CA SER A 190 -23.91 13.23 -6.01
C SER A 190 -24.38 11.80 -5.73
N ASP A 191 -24.00 10.81 -6.56
CA ASP A 191 -24.28 9.39 -6.26
C ASP A 191 -23.64 9.00 -4.93
N GLU A 192 -24.39 8.26 -4.10
CA GLU A 192 -23.91 7.81 -2.80
C GLU A 192 -22.96 6.62 -2.95
N VAL A 193 -21.80 6.71 -2.31
CA VAL A 193 -20.80 5.65 -2.24
C VAL A 193 -20.40 5.48 -0.78
N LEU A 194 -20.40 4.25 -0.32
CA LEU A 194 -19.89 3.88 1.01
C LEU A 194 -18.45 3.40 0.85
N PHE A 195 -17.59 3.76 1.79
CA PHE A 195 -16.30 3.08 1.94
C PHE A 195 -15.94 2.85 3.40
N GLU A 196 -15.05 1.89 3.62
CA GLU A 196 -14.42 1.66 4.93
C GLU A 196 -12.93 2.02 4.86
N ALA A 197 -12.42 2.71 5.89
CA ALA A 197 -11.04 3.19 5.94
C ALA A 197 -10.60 3.56 7.37
N PRO A 198 -9.29 3.70 7.63
CA PRO A 198 -8.20 3.35 6.73
C PRO A 198 -7.73 1.90 6.92
N PHE A 199 -7.17 1.32 5.85
CA PHE A 199 -6.52 0.01 5.85
C PHE A 199 -5.10 0.12 5.26
N GLY A 200 -4.27 -0.90 5.50
CA GLY A 200 -2.93 -1.02 4.93
C GLY A 200 -1.80 -0.65 5.89
N SER A 201 -0.67 -1.36 5.74
CA SER A 201 0.61 -1.10 6.41
C SER A 201 1.60 -0.31 5.55
N PHE A 202 1.30 -0.15 4.26
CA PHE A 202 2.07 0.68 3.33
C PHE A 202 1.70 2.15 3.55
N TYR A 203 2.53 2.87 4.29
CA TYR A 203 2.35 4.30 4.52
C TYR A 203 3.69 5.00 4.77
N LEU A 204 3.74 6.30 4.52
CA LEU A 204 4.95 7.08 4.67
C LEU A 204 5.42 7.11 6.13
N ARG A 205 6.63 6.59 6.38
CA ARG A 205 7.35 6.79 7.65
C ARG A 205 8.05 8.15 7.65
N PRO A 206 8.39 8.71 8.83
CA PRO A 206 9.23 9.91 8.89
C PRO A 206 10.52 9.74 8.08
N ILE A 207 10.82 10.70 7.21
CA ILE A 207 11.97 10.61 6.30
C ILE A 207 13.24 10.96 7.08
N SER A 208 13.94 9.92 7.55
CA SER A 208 15.20 10.06 8.30
C SER A 208 16.45 9.68 7.52
N ARG A 209 16.32 9.34 6.23
CA ARG A 209 17.40 8.94 5.31
C ARG A 209 16.94 9.10 3.85
N PRO A 210 17.84 9.03 2.85
CA PRO A 210 17.44 9.00 1.45
C PRO A 210 16.32 7.97 1.21
N THR A 211 15.29 8.34 0.45
CA THR A 211 14.10 7.51 0.24
C THR A 211 13.77 7.32 -1.25
N LEU A 212 13.72 6.07 -1.71
CA LEU A 212 13.41 5.69 -3.08
C LEU A 212 11.94 5.25 -3.19
N PHE A 213 11.17 5.93 -4.02
CA PHE A 213 9.83 5.52 -4.42
C PHE A 213 9.87 4.84 -5.80
N LEU A 214 9.26 3.66 -5.91
CA LEU A 214 9.12 2.91 -7.16
C LEU A 214 7.63 2.68 -7.42
N ALA A 215 7.11 3.29 -8.48
CA ALA A 215 5.70 3.22 -8.84
C ALA A 215 5.51 2.49 -10.17
N GLY A 216 4.49 1.63 -10.24
CA GLY A 216 4.06 0.96 -11.47
C GLY A 216 2.60 1.29 -11.81
N GLY A 217 2.35 1.93 -12.95
CA GLY A 217 1.01 2.30 -13.40
C GLY A 217 0.21 3.06 -12.32
N THR A 218 -0.99 2.58 -12.00
CA THR A 218 -1.83 3.21 -10.95
C THR A 218 -1.29 3.05 -9.53
N GLY A 219 -0.20 2.31 -9.33
CA GLY A 219 0.60 2.34 -8.11
C GLY A 219 1.18 3.72 -7.77
N ILE A 220 1.04 4.71 -8.67
CA ILE A 220 1.33 6.13 -8.38
C ILE A 220 0.38 6.74 -7.33
N ALA A 221 -0.85 6.22 -7.20
CA ALA A 221 -1.87 6.74 -6.28
C ALA A 221 -1.36 7.01 -4.85
N PRO A 222 -0.85 6.00 -4.10
CA PRO A 222 -0.37 6.23 -2.74
C PRO A 222 0.77 7.25 -2.69
N PHE A 223 1.65 7.29 -3.70
CA PHE A 223 2.75 8.26 -3.74
C PHE A 223 2.27 9.70 -3.94
N LEU A 224 1.18 9.93 -4.68
CA LEU A 224 0.56 11.26 -4.77
C LEU A 224 0.08 11.74 -3.39
N SER A 225 -0.51 10.84 -2.59
CA SER A 225 -0.89 11.14 -1.20
C SER A 225 0.34 11.45 -0.33
N MET A 226 1.39 10.63 -0.44
CA MET A 226 2.65 10.83 0.29
C MET A 226 3.32 12.16 -0.06
N LEU A 227 3.45 12.49 -1.34
CA LEU A 227 4.06 13.75 -1.80
C LEU A 227 3.19 14.97 -1.44
N GLY A 228 1.87 14.80 -1.43
CA GLY A 228 0.93 15.84 -1.00
C GLY A 228 1.07 16.22 0.48
N THR A 229 1.46 15.28 1.35
CA THR A 229 1.64 15.57 2.78
C THR A 229 3.00 16.16 3.14
N LEU A 230 4.00 16.01 2.26
CA LEU A 230 5.36 16.44 2.55
C LEU A 230 5.48 17.95 2.43
N THR A 231 6.36 18.53 3.22
CA THR A 231 6.74 19.95 3.22
C THR A 231 8.27 20.05 3.17
N PRO A 232 8.84 21.23 2.81
CA PRO A 232 10.28 21.45 2.91
C PRO A 232 10.86 21.13 4.31
N GLU A 233 10.07 21.34 5.37
CA GLU A 233 10.48 21.07 6.75
C GLU A 233 10.47 19.58 7.11
N THR A 234 9.56 18.79 6.50
CA THR A 234 9.46 17.35 6.77
C THR A 234 10.29 16.50 5.81
N LEU A 235 10.63 17.02 4.63
CA LEU A 235 11.51 16.36 3.66
C LEU A 235 12.97 16.80 3.87
N THR A 236 13.60 16.26 4.90
CA THR A 236 14.97 16.65 5.28
C THR A 236 16.07 15.82 4.59
N HIS A 237 15.70 14.82 3.80
CA HIS A 237 16.62 13.95 3.07
C HIS A 237 16.16 13.77 1.61
N PRO A 238 17.07 13.43 0.68
CA PRO A 238 16.72 13.28 -0.73
C PRO A 238 15.63 12.22 -0.93
N LEU A 239 14.65 12.52 -1.77
CA LEU A 239 13.62 11.57 -2.20
C LEU A 239 13.60 11.50 -3.71
N LEU A 240 13.72 10.28 -4.24
CA LEU A 240 13.64 10.02 -5.68
C LEU A 240 12.41 9.15 -5.96
N LEU A 241 11.57 9.55 -6.90
CA LEU A 241 10.54 8.70 -7.49
C LEU A 241 10.98 8.20 -8.86
N VAL A 242 10.88 6.89 -9.10
CA VAL A 242 10.94 6.31 -10.45
C VAL A 242 9.58 5.70 -10.78
N TYR A 243 8.91 6.30 -11.76
CA TYR A 243 7.55 5.95 -12.15
C TYR A 243 7.53 5.23 -13.51
N GLY A 244 7.22 3.93 -13.49
CA GLY A 244 7.14 3.11 -14.69
C GLY A 244 5.70 2.88 -15.14
N VAL A 245 5.46 3.00 -16.44
CA VAL A 245 4.17 2.68 -17.07
C VAL A 245 4.36 1.79 -18.29
N THR A 246 3.30 1.09 -18.72
CA THR A 246 3.39 0.19 -19.88
C THR A 246 3.37 0.98 -21.17
N ARG A 247 2.43 1.90 -21.35
CA ARG A 247 2.22 2.68 -22.59
C ARG A 247 2.16 4.18 -22.31
N ASP A 248 2.29 4.99 -23.36
CA ASP A 248 2.20 6.45 -23.25
C ASP A 248 0.90 6.91 -22.57
N GLU A 249 -0.24 6.27 -22.88
CA GLU A 249 -1.55 6.61 -22.29
C GLU A 249 -1.67 6.27 -20.81
N ASP A 250 -0.80 5.42 -20.27
CA ASP A 250 -0.81 5.06 -18.86
C ASP A 250 -0.13 6.13 -17.99
N LEU A 251 0.59 7.07 -18.61
CA LEU A 251 1.35 8.11 -17.93
C LEU A 251 0.42 9.23 -17.43
N VAL A 252 -0.07 9.07 -16.21
CA VAL A 252 -0.94 10.04 -15.52
C VAL A 252 -0.26 10.69 -14.31
N GLY A 253 -0.82 11.81 -13.81
CA GLY A 253 -0.39 12.44 -12.56
C GLY A 253 0.89 13.28 -12.66
N LEU A 254 1.42 13.50 -13.87
CA LEU A 254 2.65 14.28 -14.08
C LEU A 254 2.58 15.69 -13.53
N GLU A 255 1.45 16.40 -13.73
CA GLU A 255 1.26 17.77 -13.22
C GLU A 255 1.43 17.82 -11.69
N ALA A 256 0.84 16.87 -10.96
CA ALA A 256 0.99 16.77 -9.50
C ALA A 256 2.44 16.44 -9.08
N LEU A 257 3.18 15.66 -9.88
CA LEU A 257 4.60 15.38 -9.63
C LEU A 257 5.46 16.62 -9.87
N GLU A 258 5.20 17.38 -10.93
CA GLU A 258 5.88 18.64 -11.24
C GLU A 258 5.60 19.68 -10.14
N GLU A 259 4.35 19.83 -9.70
CA GLU A 259 4.00 20.69 -8.56
C GLU A 259 4.71 20.28 -7.27
N ALA A 260 4.78 18.97 -6.98
CA ALA A 260 5.52 18.46 -5.84
C ALA A 260 7.02 18.77 -5.96
N ALA A 261 7.64 18.59 -7.13
CA ALA A 261 9.06 18.90 -7.36
C ALA A 261 9.36 20.39 -7.20
N HIS A 262 8.48 21.27 -7.66
CA HIS A 262 8.61 22.72 -7.44
C HIS A 262 8.49 23.09 -5.96
N ARG A 263 7.62 22.41 -5.20
CA ARG A 263 7.35 22.68 -3.79
C ARG A 263 8.39 22.06 -2.85
N LEU A 264 9.04 20.98 -3.25
CA LEU A 264 9.92 20.16 -2.43
C LEU A 264 11.34 20.11 -3.03
N PRO A 265 12.28 20.96 -2.59
CA PRO A 265 13.62 21.07 -3.21
C PRO A 265 14.47 19.79 -3.18
N MET A 266 14.16 18.87 -2.26
CA MET A 266 14.87 17.60 -2.08
C MET A 266 14.17 16.43 -2.79
N PHE A 267 13.08 16.70 -3.53
CA PHE A 267 12.35 15.72 -4.31
C PHE A 267 12.74 15.82 -5.79
N ASP A 268 13.06 14.69 -6.38
CA ASP A 268 13.23 14.53 -7.82
C ASP A 268 12.43 13.32 -8.32
N PHE A 269 12.06 13.32 -9.59
CA PHE A 269 11.38 12.19 -10.20
C PHE A 269 11.81 11.92 -11.63
N LYS A 270 11.72 10.65 -12.01
CA LYS A 270 11.89 10.16 -13.38
C LYS A 270 10.70 9.30 -13.73
N PHE A 271 10.33 9.27 -15.00
CA PHE A 271 9.38 8.29 -15.50
C PHE A 271 9.96 7.51 -16.68
N CYS A 272 9.53 6.26 -16.81
CA CYS A 272 9.89 5.41 -17.94
C CYS A 272 8.66 4.69 -18.52
N ILE A 273 8.72 4.43 -19.82
CA ILE A 273 7.63 3.81 -20.57
C ILE A 273 8.16 2.55 -21.26
N LEU A 274 7.48 1.42 -21.07
CA LEU A 274 7.93 0.14 -21.62
C LEU A 274 7.72 0.05 -23.14
N ASP A 275 6.52 0.39 -23.61
CA ASP A 275 6.05 0.29 -24.99
C ASP A 275 5.72 1.69 -25.52
N THR A 276 6.74 2.38 -26.05
CA THR A 276 6.63 3.72 -26.64
C THR A 276 7.51 3.86 -27.88
N GLN A 277 7.06 4.71 -28.81
CA GLN A 277 7.82 5.13 -29.99
C GLN A 277 8.53 6.48 -29.78
N ARG A 278 8.34 7.12 -28.63
CA ARG A 278 8.98 8.39 -28.28
C ARG A 278 10.46 8.21 -27.96
N ASP A 279 11.30 9.10 -28.45
CA ASP A 279 12.75 9.09 -28.18
C ASP A 279 13.15 10.08 -27.07
N ASP A 280 12.24 10.95 -26.66
CA ASP A 280 12.44 11.97 -25.62
C ASP A 280 12.14 11.46 -24.20
N VAL A 281 11.87 10.16 -24.03
CA VAL A 281 11.49 9.54 -22.75
C VAL A 281 12.39 8.35 -22.41
N LEU A 282 12.55 8.06 -21.12
CA LEU A 282 13.25 6.85 -20.68
C LEU A 282 12.44 5.61 -21.07
N LYS A 283 13.09 4.64 -21.71
CA LYS A 283 12.46 3.38 -22.12
C LYS A 283 12.76 2.26 -21.11
N GLY A 284 11.84 1.31 -20.97
CA GLY A 284 12.04 0.11 -20.16
C GLY A 284 11.43 0.16 -18.76
N TYR A 285 12.07 -0.51 -17.80
CA TYR A 285 11.55 -0.75 -16.45
C TYR A 285 12.19 0.15 -15.39
N VAL A 286 11.47 0.41 -14.30
CA VAL A 286 11.95 1.30 -13.21
C VAL A 286 13.32 0.92 -12.68
N THR A 287 13.63 -0.39 -12.60
CA THR A 287 14.90 -0.92 -12.09
C THR A 287 16.12 -0.50 -12.91
N GLN A 288 15.92 -0.14 -14.18
CA GLN A 288 16.99 0.30 -15.08
C GLN A 288 17.33 1.79 -14.90
N HIS A 289 16.48 2.53 -14.19
CA HIS A 289 16.57 3.99 -14.06
C HIS A 289 16.85 4.45 -12.62
N VAL A 290 17.15 3.50 -11.73
CA VAL A 290 17.66 3.77 -10.38
C VAL A 290 19.17 3.97 -10.45
N ASP A 291 19.63 5.19 -10.13
CA ASP A 291 21.07 5.49 -10.08
C ASP A 291 21.67 4.93 -8.79
N GLN A 292 22.64 4.02 -8.91
CA GLN A 292 23.30 3.41 -7.76
C GLN A 292 24.08 4.43 -6.90
N ASN A 293 24.59 5.50 -7.51
CA ASN A 293 25.29 6.56 -6.77
C ASN A 293 24.35 7.31 -5.81
N TRP A 294 23.05 7.33 -6.13
CA TRP A 294 22.03 7.96 -5.29
C TRP A 294 21.75 7.14 -4.02
N LEU A 295 21.97 5.81 -4.06
CA LEU A 295 21.55 4.86 -3.02
C LEU A 295 22.45 4.82 -1.77
N ASN A 296 23.35 5.80 -1.60
CA ASN A 296 24.16 6.05 -0.39
C ASN A 296 24.61 4.78 0.38
N GLY A 297 25.16 3.78 -0.33
CA GLY A 297 25.71 2.57 0.30
C GLY A 297 24.72 1.78 1.16
N ASN A 298 23.50 1.54 0.68
CA ASN A 298 22.42 0.80 1.35
C ASN A 298 21.77 1.51 2.56
N GLU A 299 22.16 2.76 2.83
CA GLU A 299 21.58 3.62 3.88
C GLU A 299 20.38 4.42 3.35
N TYR A 300 19.39 3.74 2.77
CA TYR A 300 18.17 4.34 2.23
C TYR A 300 16.94 3.46 2.51
N ASP A 301 15.75 4.05 2.41
CA ASP A 301 14.48 3.32 2.49
C ASP A 301 13.85 3.20 1.10
N THR A 302 13.22 2.06 0.80
CA THR A 302 12.50 1.82 -0.45
C THR A 302 11.00 1.69 -0.18
N TYR A 303 10.20 2.34 -1.01
CA TYR A 303 8.75 2.16 -1.09
C TYR A 303 8.39 1.75 -2.50
N LEU A 304 7.63 0.65 -2.64
CA LEU A 304 7.29 0.06 -3.92
C LEU A 304 5.78 -0.19 -4.02
N CYS A 305 5.12 0.35 -5.02
CA CYS A 305 3.69 0.10 -5.23
C CYS A 305 3.36 -0.10 -6.71
N GLY A 306 2.59 -1.14 -7.00
CA GLY A 306 2.13 -1.42 -8.36
C GLY A 306 1.48 -2.79 -8.52
N PRO A 307 1.29 -3.25 -9.77
CA PRO A 307 0.80 -4.59 -10.07
C PRO A 307 1.72 -5.67 -9.50
N VAL A 308 1.15 -6.81 -9.07
CA VAL A 308 1.86 -7.95 -8.47
C VAL A 308 3.16 -8.28 -9.20
N ALA A 309 3.09 -8.51 -10.52
CA ALA A 309 4.25 -8.86 -11.34
C ALA A 309 5.37 -7.82 -11.32
N MET A 310 5.04 -6.53 -11.24
CA MET A 310 6.03 -5.46 -11.15
C MET A 310 6.68 -5.44 -9.77
N VAL A 311 5.88 -5.59 -8.71
CA VAL A 311 6.39 -5.65 -7.34
C VAL A 311 7.35 -6.82 -7.17
N ASP A 312 6.97 -8.01 -7.63
CA ASP A 312 7.80 -9.21 -7.53
C ASP A 312 9.10 -9.10 -8.34
N ALA A 313 9.04 -8.51 -9.54
CA ALA A 313 10.22 -8.26 -10.36
C ALA A 313 11.20 -7.29 -9.68
N VAL A 314 10.71 -6.22 -9.05
CA VAL A 314 11.57 -5.26 -8.33
C VAL A 314 12.15 -5.89 -7.07
N ARG A 315 11.37 -6.68 -6.33
CA ARG A 315 11.86 -7.41 -5.15
C ARG A 315 13.00 -8.35 -5.50
N LYS A 316 12.83 -9.14 -6.56
CA LYS A 316 13.88 -10.02 -7.08
C LYS A 316 15.12 -9.23 -7.51
N TRP A 317 14.93 -8.12 -8.22
CA TRP A 317 16.03 -7.24 -8.59
C TRP A 317 16.77 -6.67 -7.37
N GLN A 318 16.07 -6.30 -6.30
CA GLN A 318 16.68 -5.79 -5.06
C GLN A 318 17.49 -6.87 -4.33
N GLU A 319 17.05 -8.14 -4.37
CA GLU A 319 17.78 -9.27 -3.80
C GLU A 319 19.03 -9.64 -4.61
N GLU A 320 18.94 -9.58 -5.94
CA GLU A 320 20.04 -9.92 -6.86
C GLU A 320 21.06 -8.80 -7.00
N SER A 321 20.63 -7.55 -6.85
CA SER A 321 21.53 -6.41 -6.82
C SER A 321 22.12 -6.28 -5.41
N ALA A 322 23.42 -6.00 -5.29
CA ALA A 322 24.05 -5.73 -3.98
C ALA A 322 23.53 -4.43 -3.30
N LEU A 323 22.42 -3.89 -3.80
CA LEU A 323 21.73 -2.67 -3.43
C LEU A 323 20.68 -2.95 -2.36
N GLY A 324 21.09 -3.57 -1.25
CA GLY A 324 20.22 -3.69 -0.08
C GLY A 324 19.71 -2.30 0.36
N CYS A 325 18.59 -2.25 1.07
CA CYS A 325 18.11 -1.03 1.72
C CYS A 325 17.92 -1.29 3.21
N LYS A 326 17.71 -0.24 4.01
CA LYS A 326 17.42 -0.39 5.43
C LYS A 326 16.02 -0.89 5.67
N ASN A 327 15.04 -0.28 5.02
CA ASN A 327 13.66 -0.70 5.09
C ASN A 327 13.09 -0.80 3.69
N PHE A 328 12.34 -1.88 3.44
CA PHE A 328 11.69 -2.14 2.18
C PHE A 328 10.18 -2.28 2.44
N TYR A 329 9.42 -1.27 2.05
CA TYR A 329 7.96 -1.26 2.15
C TYR A 329 7.37 -1.49 0.77
N PHE A 330 6.35 -2.34 0.68
CA PHE A 330 5.67 -2.55 -0.59
C PHE A 330 4.17 -2.75 -0.44
N GLU A 331 3.45 -2.48 -1.52
CA GLU A 331 2.02 -2.74 -1.68
C GLU A 331 1.77 -3.36 -3.06
N LYS A 332 0.95 -4.42 -3.08
CA LYS A 332 0.62 -5.16 -4.29
C LYS A 332 -0.82 -4.89 -4.68
N PHE A 333 -1.05 -4.41 -5.90
CA PHE A 333 -2.41 -4.29 -6.43
C PHE A 333 -2.83 -5.63 -7.03
N SER A 334 -3.30 -6.54 -6.18
CA SER A 334 -3.87 -7.82 -6.57
C SER A 334 -5.34 -7.69 -6.98
N ALA A 335 -5.81 -8.55 -7.87
CA ALA A 335 -7.23 -8.66 -8.13
C ALA A 335 -7.94 -9.22 -6.89
N SER A 336 -9.08 -8.63 -6.50
CA SER A 336 -9.93 -9.22 -5.46
C SER A 336 -10.58 -10.50 -6.00
N SER A 337 -10.41 -11.62 -5.31
CA SER A 337 -11.00 -12.92 -5.63
C SER A 337 -12.51 -13.02 -5.38
N GLU A 338 -13.16 -11.95 -4.91
CA GLU A 338 -14.61 -11.88 -4.72
C GLU A 338 -15.32 -11.72 -6.08
N VAL A 339 -15.73 -12.88 -6.62
CA VAL A 339 -16.60 -13.05 -7.80
C VAL A 339 -18.01 -12.55 -7.51
#